data_AF-A0A5C5RF94-F1
#
_entry.id   AF-A0A5C5RF94-F1
#
_cell.length_a   1.000
_cell.length_b   1.000
_cell.length_c   1.000
_cell.angle_alpha   90.00
_cell.angle_beta   90.00
_cell.angle_gamma   90.00
#
_symmetry.space_group_name_H-M   'P 1'
#
loop_
_entity.id
_entity.type
_entity.pdbx_description
1 polymer ?
#
loop_
_entity_poly.entity_id
_entity_poly.type
_entity_poly.pdbx_seq_one_letter_code
_entity_poly.pdbx_strand_id
1 'polypeptide(L)'
;TSTDDLYVLSGTLDVDAADDGLRGKDSLTVAGGTVSVSTGGDGLKSDQDAGPTQGYVHISGGTVSVTSAGDGIDAHTDVVLTGGSVGVTSGGGASAGKTETSAKGLKAGTFLVVDGANVEVDSGDDALHSKGALRLSSGTLTLATGDDGIHAEVAAVLDGADVTVTQSEEGLEAGLVTISNGSVDITAS
;
A
#
# COMPACT_ATOMS: atom_id res chain seq x y z
N THR A 1 -11.87 9.71 -11.27
CA THR A 1 -10.62 9.94 -12.02
C THR A 1 -10.37 11.41 -12.28
N SER A 2 -9.14 11.86 -12.04
CA SER A 2 -8.55 13.12 -12.53
C SER A 2 -7.52 12.82 -13.62
N THR A 3 -7.37 13.70 -14.60
CA THR A 3 -6.31 13.61 -15.63
C THR A 3 -4.96 14.17 -15.15
N ASP A 4 -4.97 14.83 -14.00
CA ASP A 4 -3.81 15.41 -13.32
C ASP A 4 -3.85 14.94 -11.85
N ASP A 5 -3.75 15.86 -10.89
CA ASP A 5 -3.81 15.55 -9.46
C ASP A 5 -5.24 15.30 -8.94
N LEU A 6 -5.35 14.48 -7.89
CA LEU A 6 -6.55 14.33 -7.08
C LEU A 6 -6.20 14.53 -5.59
N TYR A 7 -6.83 15.52 -4.96
CA TYR A 7 -6.65 15.84 -3.54
C TYR A 7 -7.95 15.64 -2.75
N VAL A 8 -7.91 14.78 -1.74
CA VAL A 8 -8.97 14.63 -0.72
C VAL A 8 -8.50 15.33 0.56
N LEU A 9 -9.04 16.52 0.83
CA LEU A 9 -8.64 17.33 1.98
C LEU A 9 -9.37 16.95 3.26
N SER A 10 -10.66 16.62 3.16
CA SER A 10 -11.54 16.27 4.27
C SER A 10 -12.89 15.75 3.74
N GLY A 11 -13.81 15.40 4.65
CA GLY A 11 -15.17 14.95 4.32
C GLY A 11 -15.34 13.45 4.38
N THR A 12 -16.49 12.96 3.91
CA THR A 12 -16.78 11.53 3.76
C THR A 12 -16.97 11.23 2.29
N LEU A 13 -16.26 10.21 1.79
CA LEU A 13 -16.27 9.81 0.39
C LEU A 13 -16.43 8.29 0.30
N ASP A 14 -17.57 7.85 -0.22
CA ASP A 14 -17.85 6.43 -0.49
C ASP A 14 -17.84 6.20 -2.01
N VAL A 15 -17.00 5.27 -2.47
CA VAL A 15 -16.77 4.97 -3.89
C VAL A 15 -17.05 3.49 -4.15
N ASP A 16 -17.90 3.22 -5.14
CA ASP A 16 -18.12 1.89 -5.72
C ASP A 16 -17.85 1.99 -7.22
N ALA A 17 -16.85 1.26 -7.71
CA ALA A 17 -16.41 1.34 -9.10
C ALA A 17 -16.15 -0.04 -9.70
N ALA A 18 -16.47 -0.19 -11.00
CA ALA A 18 -16.27 -1.45 -11.71
C ALA A 18 -14.80 -1.73 -12.06
N ASP A 19 -13.97 -0.69 -12.11
CA ASP A 19 -12.55 -0.73 -12.43
C ASP A 19 -11.81 -0.02 -11.29
N ASP A 20 -11.00 1.00 -11.55
CA ASP A 20 -10.31 1.74 -10.48
C ASP A 20 -11.24 2.65 -9.67
N GLY A 21 -10.93 2.80 -8.37
CA GLY A 21 -11.67 3.66 -7.44
C GLY A 21 -11.28 5.12 -7.56
N LEU A 22 -10.29 5.53 -6.77
CA LEU A 22 -9.74 6.89 -6.82
C LEU A 22 -8.47 6.90 -7.66
N ARG A 23 -8.54 7.60 -8.79
CA ARG A 23 -7.39 7.76 -9.69
C ARG A 23 -7.05 9.23 -9.89
N GLY A 24 -5.83 9.60 -9.53
CA GLY A 24 -5.18 10.85 -9.92
C GLY A 24 -3.98 10.52 -10.79
N LYS A 25 -4.01 10.94 -12.06
CA LYS A 25 -3.02 10.56 -13.06
C LYS A 25 -1.61 10.99 -12.61
N ASP A 26 -1.46 12.26 -12.24
CA ASP A 26 -0.19 12.84 -11.79
C ASP A 26 0.10 12.51 -10.32
N SER A 27 -0.92 12.59 -9.48
CA SER A 27 -0.82 12.21 -8.08
C SER A 27 -2.18 11.98 -7.46
N LEU A 28 -2.21 11.18 -6.40
CA LEU A 28 -3.36 11.05 -5.53
C LEU A 28 -2.93 11.36 -4.09
N THR A 29 -3.55 12.34 -3.46
CA THR A 29 -3.28 12.70 -2.07
C THR A 29 -4.54 12.65 -1.22
N VAL A 30 -4.45 11.97 -0.06
CA VAL A 30 -5.46 12.02 1.00
C VAL A 30 -4.84 12.68 2.23
N ALA A 31 -5.30 13.89 2.55
CA ALA A 31 -4.84 14.66 3.71
C ALA A 31 -5.76 14.50 4.94
N GLY A 32 -7.01 14.08 4.74
CA GLY A 32 -7.97 13.92 5.82
C GLY A 32 -9.34 13.43 5.35
N GLY A 33 -10.25 13.24 6.30
CA GLY A 33 -11.59 12.71 6.05
C GLY A 33 -11.71 11.20 6.22
N THR A 34 -12.86 10.66 5.82
CA THR A 34 -13.15 9.23 5.74
C THR A 34 -13.36 8.86 4.27
N VAL A 35 -12.54 7.96 3.76
CA VAL A 35 -12.57 7.49 2.37
C VAL A 35 -12.82 5.97 2.40
N SER A 36 -13.89 5.52 1.77
CA SER A 36 -14.23 4.10 1.60
C SER A 36 -14.33 3.79 0.11
N VAL A 37 -13.59 2.78 -0.35
CA VAL A 37 -13.48 2.44 -1.78
C VAL A 37 -13.70 0.95 -1.97
N SER A 38 -14.63 0.57 -2.85
CA SER A 38 -14.88 -0.80 -3.31
C SER A 38 -14.74 -0.87 -4.83
N THR A 39 -13.84 -1.71 -5.34
CA THR A 39 -13.42 -1.68 -6.75
C THR A 39 -13.25 -3.05 -7.39
N GLY A 40 -13.54 -3.14 -8.69
CA GLY A 40 -13.18 -4.30 -9.53
C GLY A 40 -11.76 -4.24 -10.10
N GLY A 41 -11.14 -3.06 -10.10
CA GLY A 41 -9.72 -2.83 -10.40
C GLY A 41 -8.97 -2.40 -9.14
N ASP A 42 -8.10 -1.40 -9.27
CA ASP A 42 -7.28 -0.92 -8.16
C ASP A 42 -8.03 0.07 -7.27
N GLY A 43 -7.74 0.07 -5.97
CA GLY A 43 -8.41 0.96 -5.03
C GLY A 43 -8.01 2.43 -5.22
N LEU A 44 -6.75 2.74 -4.93
CA LEU A 44 -6.15 4.05 -5.05
C LEU A 44 -5.00 3.99 -6.07
N LYS A 45 -5.09 4.79 -7.13
CA LYS A 45 -4.16 4.70 -8.25
C LYS A 45 -3.54 6.04 -8.66
N SER A 46 -2.25 6.01 -8.95
CA SER A 46 -1.56 7.04 -9.72
C SER A 46 -0.57 6.41 -10.68
N ASP A 47 -0.65 6.74 -11.97
CA ASP A 47 0.03 5.97 -13.03
C ASP A 47 0.67 6.83 -14.11
N GLN A 48 1.03 8.08 -13.81
CA GLN A 48 1.91 8.86 -14.69
C GLN A 48 3.33 8.31 -14.72
N ASP A 49 3.85 8.13 -15.93
CA ASP A 49 5.17 7.56 -16.21
C ASP A 49 6.12 8.54 -16.93
N ALA A 50 5.67 9.78 -17.16
CA ALA A 50 6.43 10.78 -17.90
C ALA A 50 7.62 11.38 -17.13
N GLY A 51 7.74 11.09 -15.83
CA GLY A 51 8.84 11.58 -14.99
C GLY A 51 8.73 11.15 -13.52
N PRO A 52 9.80 11.35 -12.72
CA PRO A 52 9.89 10.82 -11.36
C PRO A 52 9.13 11.64 -10.30
N THR A 53 8.51 12.77 -10.67
CA THR A 53 7.82 13.66 -9.73
C THR A 53 6.30 13.53 -9.77
N GLN A 54 5.80 12.52 -10.48
CA GLN A 54 4.39 12.20 -10.67
C GLN A 54 4.21 10.69 -10.48
N GLY A 55 2.96 10.21 -10.51
CA GLY A 55 2.64 8.79 -10.36
C GLY A 55 2.64 8.31 -8.91
N TYR A 56 2.53 9.21 -7.93
CA TYR A 56 2.59 8.87 -6.50
C TYR A 56 1.23 8.89 -5.83
N VAL A 57 1.10 8.07 -4.79
CA VAL A 57 -0.01 8.10 -3.83
C VAL A 57 0.53 8.53 -2.47
N HIS A 58 -0.02 9.61 -1.91
CA HIS A 58 0.35 10.14 -0.59
C HIS A 58 -0.84 10.15 0.36
N ILE A 59 -0.72 9.47 1.51
CA ILE A 59 -1.69 9.58 2.60
C ILE A 59 -0.98 10.23 3.79
N SER A 60 -1.45 11.42 4.17
CA SER A 60 -0.92 12.18 5.30
C SER A 60 -1.88 12.25 6.49
N GLY A 61 -3.13 11.82 6.32
CA GLY A 61 -4.13 11.82 7.37
C GLY A 61 -5.46 11.21 6.94
N GLY A 62 -6.42 11.18 7.86
CA GLY A 62 -7.76 10.61 7.65
C GLY A 62 -7.85 9.10 7.92
N THR A 63 -8.99 8.53 7.57
CA THR A 63 -9.27 7.10 7.59
C THR A 63 -9.57 6.66 6.16
N VAL A 64 -8.78 5.74 5.64
CA VAL A 64 -8.91 5.19 4.29
C VAL A 64 -9.17 3.70 4.40
N SER A 65 -10.26 3.22 3.80
CA SER A 65 -10.64 1.81 3.74
C SER A 65 -10.81 1.41 2.28
N VAL A 66 -10.15 0.35 1.86
CA VAL A 66 -10.12 -0.11 0.46
C VAL A 66 -10.45 -1.59 0.38
N THR A 67 -11.35 -1.95 -0.51
CA THR A 67 -11.56 -3.32 -0.96
C THR A 67 -11.43 -3.35 -2.48
N SER A 68 -10.42 -4.04 -3.00
CA SER A 68 -10.12 -4.10 -4.43
C SER A 68 -10.01 -5.54 -4.91
N ALA A 69 -10.41 -5.80 -6.15
CA ALA A 69 -10.04 -7.06 -6.80
C ALA A 69 -8.62 -7.02 -7.38
N GLY A 70 -8.13 -5.83 -7.76
CA GLY A 70 -6.73 -5.58 -8.07
C GLY A 70 -5.90 -5.16 -6.85
N ASP A 71 -4.92 -4.30 -7.07
CA ASP A 71 -4.06 -3.76 -6.01
C ASP A 71 -4.85 -2.79 -5.12
N GLY A 72 -4.57 -2.79 -3.82
CA GLY A 72 -5.23 -1.84 -2.90
C GLY A 72 -4.80 -0.41 -3.17
N ILE A 73 -3.49 -0.19 -3.20
CA ILE A 73 -2.86 1.06 -3.64
C ILE A 73 -1.81 0.73 -4.70
N ASP A 74 -1.95 1.30 -5.89
CA ASP A 74 -0.99 1.16 -7.00
C ASP A 74 -0.44 2.52 -7.42
N ALA A 75 0.84 2.74 -7.15
CA ALA A 75 1.56 3.94 -7.54
C ALA A 75 2.69 3.59 -8.52
N HIS A 76 2.75 4.30 -9.65
CA HIS A 76 3.84 4.15 -10.61
C HIS A 76 5.20 4.51 -10.01
N THR A 77 5.26 5.53 -9.15
CA THR A 77 6.48 5.89 -8.42
C THR A 77 6.36 5.47 -6.97
N ASP A 78 5.71 6.28 -6.14
CA ASP A 78 5.84 6.17 -4.70
C ASP A 78 4.50 5.97 -4.00
N VAL A 79 4.48 5.07 -3.02
CA VAL A 79 3.45 5.04 -1.98
C VAL A 79 4.06 5.63 -0.72
N VAL A 80 3.54 6.77 -0.29
CA VAL A 80 4.04 7.51 0.86
C VAL A 80 2.93 7.63 1.90
N LEU A 81 3.14 7.07 3.10
CA LEU A 81 2.17 7.10 4.19
C LEU A 81 2.80 7.80 5.40
N THR A 82 2.52 9.09 5.57
CA THR A 82 3.06 9.90 6.67
C THR A 82 2.09 10.09 7.83
N GLY A 83 0.92 9.45 7.79
CA GLY A 83 -0.11 9.55 8.80
C GLY A 83 -1.43 8.93 8.35
N GLY A 84 -2.44 8.99 9.22
CA GLY A 84 -3.75 8.41 8.97
C GLY A 84 -3.86 6.93 9.34
N SER A 85 -5.07 6.38 9.18
CA SER A 85 -5.38 4.96 9.32
C SER A 85 -5.75 4.41 7.95
N VAL A 86 -5.01 3.42 7.46
CA VAL A 86 -5.16 2.85 6.12
C VAL A 86 -5.45 1.36 6.27
N GLY A 87 -6.66 0.94 5.89
CA GLY A 87 -7.08 -0.46 5.82
C GLY A 87 -7.25 -0.88 4.36
N VAL A 88 -6.64 -2.00 3.96
CA VAL A 88 -6.68 -2.52 2.60
C VAL A 88 -7.02 -4.00 2.62
N THR A 89 -8.02 -4.39 1.83
CA THR A 89 -8.24 -5.78 1.43
C THR A 89 -8.14 -5.88 -0.09
N SER A 90 -7.15 -6.62 -0.62
CA SER A 90 -6.91 -6.76 -2.06
C SER A 90 -6.99 -8.23 -2.49
N GLY A 91 -7.59 -8.49 -3.66
CA GLY A 91 -7.70 -9.83 -4.24
C GLY A 91 -8.43 -10.87 -3.38
N GLY A 92 -9.25 -10.44 -2.41
CA GLY A 92 -9.92 -11.32 -1.46
C GLY A 92 -9.09 -11.70 -0.22
N GLY A 93 -7.91 -11.10 -0.04
CA GLY A 93 -7.08 -11.27 1.13
C GLY A 93 -6.22 -12.53 1.13
N ALA A 94 -5.44 -12.71 2.19
CA ALA A 94 -4.47 -13.78 2.38
C ALA A 94 -5.08 -15.17 2.19
N SER A 95 -6.33 -15.34 2.62
CA SER A 95 -7.05 -16.60 2.49
C SER A 95 -7.39 -17.00 1.05
N ALA A 96 -7.48 -16.02 0.13
CA ALA A 96 -7.71 -16.26 -1.28
C ALA A 96 -6.43 -16.70 -2.01
N GLY A 97 -5.26 -16.31 -1.49
CA GLY A 97 -3.96 -16.62 -2.06
C GLY A 97 -3.63 -15.80 -3.31
N LYS A 98 -2.37 -15.88 -3.74
CA LYS A 98 -1.88 -15.17 -4.92
C LYS A 98 -2.50 -15.72 -6.19
N THR A 99 -2.80 -14.82 -7.12
CA THR A 99 -3.29 -15.17 -8.46
C THR A 99 -2.42 -14.53 -9.53
N GLU A 100 -2.71 -14.82 -10.80
CA GLU A 100 -2.03 -14.19 -11.94
C GLU A 100 -2.31 -12.68 -12.03
N THR A 101 -3.43 -12.21 -11.48
CA THR A 101 -3.75 -10.79 -11.38
C THR A 101 -3.04 -10.21 -10.16
N SER A 102 -2.34 -9.09 -10.35
CA SER A 102 -1.73 -8.31 -9.25
C SER A 102 -2.81 -7.97 -8.23
N ALA A 103 -2.58 -8.39 -6.98
CA ALA A 103 -3.52 -8.20 -5.88
C ALA A 103 -2.79 -7.76 -4.61
N LYS A 104 -1.78 -6.90 -4.79
CA LYS A 104 -0.89 -6.47 -3.72
C LYS A 104 -1.60 -5.45 -2.84
N GLY A 105 -1.28 -5.43 -1.56
CA GLY A 105 -1.87 -4.45 -0.64
C GLY A 105 -1.44 -3.04 -1.01
N LEU A 106 -0.14 -2.76 -0.84
CA LEU A 106 0.50 -1.50 -1.17
C LEU A 106 1.62 -1.74 -2.19
N LYS A 107 1.49 -1.17 -3.38
CA LYS A 107 2.42 -1.37 -4.49
C LYS A 107 3.01 -0.05 -4.98
N ALA A 108 4.33 0.02 -4.96
CA ALA A 108 5.10 1.15 -5.45
C ALA A 108 6.08 0.72 -6.55
N GLY A 109 6.20 1.51 -7.61
CA GLY A 109 7.21 1.27 -8.64
C GLY A 109 8.62 1.74 -8.27
N THR A 110 8.79 2.58 -7.25
CA THR A 110 10.08 3.12 -6.81
C THR A 110 10.27 3.04 -5.30
N PHE A 111 9.50 3.80 -4.50
CA PHE A 111 9.59 3.76 -3.05
C PHE A 111 8.26 3.50 -2.36
N LEU A 112 8.28 2.61 -1.39
CA LEU A 112 7.21 2.50 -0.39
C LEU A 112 7.74 3.02 0.94
N VAL A 113 7.16 4.10 1.44
CA VAL A 113 7.57 4.76 2.68
C VAL A 113 6.41 4.81 3.65
N VAL A 114 6.62 4.28 4.85
CA VAL A 114 5.72 4.47 5.99
C VAL A 114 6.46 5.20 7.10
N ASP A 115 5.94 6.37 7.48
CA ASP A 115 6.48 7.22 8.53
C ASP A 115 5.34 7.89 9.31
N GLY A 116 4.63 7.09 10.11
CA GLY A 116 3.65 7.58 11.08
C GLY A 116 2.20 7.13 10.85
N ALA A 117 1.92 6.36 9.81
CA ALA A 117 0.59 5.79 9.57
C ALA A 117 0.31 4.52 10.39
N ASN A 118 -0.97 4.25 10.66
CA ASN A 118 -1.44 2.93 11.07
C ASN A 118 -1.95 2.19 9.82
N VAL A 119 -1.39 1.03 9.52
CA VAL A 119 -1.63 0.29 8.28
C VAL A 119 -2.09 -1.12 8.61
N GLU A 120 -3.22 -1.52 8.04
CA GLU A 120 -3.74 -2.88 8.07
C GLU A 120 -3.93 -3.36 6.62
N VAL A 121 -3.28 -4.46 6.27
CA VAL A 121 -3.33 -5.03 4.92
C VAL A 121 -3.68 -6.51 5.02
N ASP A 122 -4.69 -6.91 4.25
CA ASP A 122 -5.05 -8.30 3.98
C ASP A 122 -5.09 -8.51 2.46
N SER A 123 -4.05 -9.12 1.89
CA SER A 123 -3.85 -9.18 0.43
C SER A 123 -3.71 -10.61 -0.10
N GLY A 124 -4.22 -10.88 -1.30
CA GLY A 124 -3.97 -12.18 -1.95
C GLY A 124 -2.51 -12.36 -2.37
N ASP A 125 -1.90 -11.29 -2.86
CA ASP A 125 -0.48 -11.20 -3.25
C ASP A 125 0.28 -10.42 -2.15
N ASP A 126 1.50 -9.93 -2.39
CA ASP A 126 2.31 -9.25 -1.36
C ASP A 126 1.56 -8.17 -0.57
N ALA A 127 1.77 -8.11 0.74
CA ALA A 127 1.16 -7.05 1.55
C ALA A 127 1.80 -5.70 1.25
N LEU A 128 3.13 -5.62 1.29
CA LEU A 128 3.91 -4.45 0.88
C LEU A 128 4.86 -4.82 -0.25
N HIS A 129 4.81 -4.10 -1.37
CA HIS A 129 5.66 -4.37 -2.53
C HIS A 129 6.27 -3.10 -3.11
N SER A 130 7.59 -3.11 -3.30
CA SER A 130 8.28 -2.07 -4.05
C SER A 130 9.21 -2.66 -5.11
N LYS A 131 9.14 -2.14 -6.34
CA LYS A 131 10.14 -2.44 -7.38
C LYS A 131 11.49 -1.77 -7.14
N GLY A 132 11.57 -0.88 -6.15
CA GLY A 132 12.81 -0.27 -5.71
C GLY A 132 13.07 -0.63 -4.25
N ALA A 133 12.97 0.38 -3.38
CA ALA A 133 13.20 0.18 -1.96
C ALA A 133 11.94 0.46 -1.13
N LEU A 134 11.90 -0.14 0.04
CA LEU A 134 10.87 0.05 1.03
C LEU A 134 11.51 0.51 2.35
N ARG A 135 10.91 1.50 2.99
CA ARG A 135 11.36 2.02 4.28
C ARG A 135 10.21 2.20 5.26
N LEU A 136 10.31 1.55 6.41
CA LEU A 136 9.34 1.66 7.52
C LEU A 136 10.01 2.38 8.69
N SER A 137 9.83 3.69 8.79
CA SER A 137 10.53 4.55 9.76
C SER A 137 9.76 4.68 11.08
N SER A 138 8.42 4.74 11.02
CA SER A 138 7.56 4.82 12.19
C SER A 138 6.12 4.43 11.84
N GLY A 139 5.28 4.20 12.84
CA GLY A 139 3.89 3.74 12.67
C GLY A 139 3.70 2.30 13.10
N THR A 140 2.49 1.78 12.87
CA THR A 140 2.11 0.40 13.19
C THR A 140 1.56 -0.26 11.93
N LEU A 141 2.04 -1.47 11.64
CA LEU A 141 1.66 -2.24 10.46
C LEU A 141 1.23 -3.65 10.89
N THR A 142 0.02 -4.03 10.52
CA THR A 142 -0.49 -5.41 10.63
C THR A 142 -0.77 -5.94 9.24
N LEU A 143 -0.07 -7.00 8.86
CA LEU A 143 -0.04 -7.51 7.50
C LEU A 143 -0.47 -8.98 7.49
N ALA A 144 -1.32 -9.35 6.55
CA ALA A 144 -1.66 -10.71 6.19
C ALA A 144 -1.61 -10.82 4.67
N THR A 145 -0.97 -11.87 4.16
CA THR A 145 -0.84 -12.06 2.72
C THR A 145 -0.83 -13.54 2.32
N GLY A 146 -1.19 -13.81 1.07
CA GLY A 146 -1.02 -15.11 0.43
C GLY A 146 0.34 -15.32 -0.27
N ASP A 147 1.23 -14.32 -0.25
CA ASP A 147 2.60 -14.33 -0.80
C ASP A 147 3.53 -13.62 0.21
N ASP A 148 4.26 -12.58 -0.18
CA ASP A 148 5.26 -11.97 0.70
C ASP A 148 4.71 -10.92 1.66
N GLY A 149 5.09 -11.01 2.93
CA GLY A 149 4.75 -9.99 3.92
C GLY A 149 5.31 -8.63 3.49
N ILE A 150 6.60 -8.59 3.17
CA ILE A 150 7.30 -7.39 2.68
C ILE A 150 8.25 -7.79 1.56
N HIS A 151 7.97 -7.30 0.35
CA HIS A 151 8.77 -7.51 -0.85
C HIS A 151 9.40 -6.20 -1.33
N ALA A 152 10.72 -6.18 -1.54
CA ALA A 152 11.39 -5.08 -2.20
C ALA A 152 12.56 -5.55 -3.08
N GLU A 153 12.53 -5.23 -4.38
CA GLU A 153 13.56 -5.69 -5.32
C GLU A 153 14.99 -5.26 -4.93
N VAL A 154 15.14 -4.06 -4.34
CA VAL A 154 16.44 -3.51 -3.96
C VAL A 154 16.69 -3.65 -2.46
N ALA A 155 15.87 -3.02 -1.62
CA ALA A 155 16.12 -3.00 -0.17
C ALA A 155 14.84 -2.80 0.65
N ALA A 156 14.71 -3.55 1.73
CA ALA A 156 13.73 -3.33 2.79
C ALA A 156 14.45 -2.82 4.06
N VAL A 157 14.12 -1.60 4.48
CA VAL A 157 14.72 -0.94 5.65
C VAL A 157 13.65 -0.67 6.71
N LEU A 158 13.66 -1.48 7.76
CA LEU A 158 12.78 -1.36 8.92
C LEU A 158 13.55 -0.62 10.02
N ASP A 159 13.19 0.63 10.27
CA ASP A 159 13.99 1.57 11.08
C ASP A 159 13.12 2.37 12.06
N GLY A 160 12.14 1.70 12.68
CA GLY A 160 11.39 2.25 13.80
C GLY A 160 9.89 1.95 13.82
N ALA A 161 9.31 1.43 12.74
CA ALA A 161 7.90 1.00 12.75
C ALA A 161 7.70 -0.32 13.50
N ASP A 162 6.53 -0.48 14.13
CA ASP A 162 6.08 -1.76 14.69
C ASP A 162 5.37 -2.56 13.60
N VAL A 163 5.92 -3.71 13.22
CA VAL A 163 5.46 -4.55 12.12
C VAL A 163 5.06 -5.92 12.67
N THR A 164 3.84 -6.34 12.34
CA THR A 164 3.36 -7.71 12.55
C THR A 164 2.92 -8.29 11.21
N VAL A 165 3.62 -9.31 10.71
CA VAL A 165 3.16 -10.15 9.60
C VAL A 165 2.53 -11.40 10.20
N THR A 166 1.21 -11.49 10.11
CA THR A 166 0.41 -12.56 10.74
C THR A 166 0.37 -13.83 9.90
N GLN A 167 0.56 -13.71 8.59
CA GLN A 167 0.62 -14.80 7.61
C GLN A 167 1.36 -14.31 6.35
N SER A 168 2.22 -15.16 5.80
CA SER A 168 2.92 -14.98 4.51
C SER A 168 3.51 -16.32 4.05
N GLU A 169 3.89 -16.44 2.78
CA GLU A 169 4.80 -17.49 2.30
C GLU A 169 6.23 -17.11 2.72
N GLU A 170 6.73 -15.96 2.27
CA GLU A 170 7.93 -15.34 2.81
C GLU A 170 7.62 -14.10 3.65
N GLY A 171 8.20 -14.03 4.85
CA GLY A 171 8.02 -12.88 5.72
C GLY A 171 8.65 -11.58 5.18
N LEU A 172 9.88 -11.69 4.65
CA LEU A 172 10.68 -10.58 4.11
C LEU A 172 11.46 -11.08 2.88
N GLU A 173 11.19 -10.51 1.71
CA GLU A 173 11.98 -10.71 0.49
C GLU A 173 12.60 -9.37 0.06
N ALA A 174 13.93 -9.28 0.04
CA ALA A 174 14.63 -8.16 -0.58
C ALA A 174 16.09 -8.45 -0.92
N GLY A 175 16.64 -7.69 -1.86
CA GLY A 175 18.09 -7.71 -2.14
C GLY A 175 18.95 -7.33 -0.94
N LEU A 176 18.47 -6.42 -0.09
CA LEU A 176 19.04 -6.05 1.20
C LEU A 176 17.92 -5.91 2.24
N VAL A 177 18.02 -6.63 3.34
CA VAL A 177 17.15 -6.43 4.51
C VAL A 177 17.94 -5.78 5.62
N THR A 178 17.45 -4.65 6.13
CA THR A 178 18.00 -3.95 7.30
C THR A 178 16.90 -3.74 8.33
N ILE A 179 17.10 -4.26 9.54
CA ILE A 179 16.23 -3.99 10.69
C ILE A 179 17.07 -3.28 11.74
N SER A 180 16.82 -2.00 11.95
CA SER A 180 17.62 -1.13 12.82
C SER A 180 16.88 -0.69 14.09
N ASN A 181 15.55 -0.64 14.05
CA ASN A 181 14.70 -0.25 15.18
C ASN A 181 13.24 -0.68 14.97
N GLY A 182 12.40 -0.54 15.99
CA GLY A 182 10.98 -0.97 16.01
C GLY A 182 10.81 -2.42 16.48
N SER A 183 9.56 -2.86 16.63
CA SER A 183 9.21 -4.27 16.88
C SER A 183 8.87 -4.96 15.56
N VAL A 184 9.42 -6.15 15.31
CA VAL A 184 9.13 -6.94 14.10
C VAL A 184 8.76 -8.37 14.52
N ASP A 185 7.50 -8.74 14.31
CA ASP A 185 6.94 -10.07 14.54
C ASP A 185 6.42 -10.64 13.22
N ILE A 186 6.87 -11.84 12.83
CA ILE A 186 6.63 -12.39 11.48
C ILE A 186 6.31 -13.87 11.57
N THR A 187 5.20 -14.25 10.94
CA THR A 187 4.77 -15.63 10.70
C THR A 187 4.77 -15.91 9.20
N ALA A 188 5.52 -16.93 8.79
CA ALA A 188 5.70 -17.39 7.41
C ALA A 188 5.65 -18.93 7.38
N SER A 189 5.25 -19.55 6.25
CA SER A 189 5.04 -21.00 6.14
C SER A 189 5.83 -21.69 5.04
#